data_AF-A0A7Y0X4R9-F1
#
_entry.id   AF-A0A7Y0X4R9-F1
#
_cell.length_a   1.000
_cell.length_b   1.000
_cell.length_c   1.000
_cell.angle_alpha   90.00
_cell.angle_beta   90.00
_cell.angle_gamma   90.00
#
_symmetry.space_group_name_H-M   'P 1'
#
loop_
_entity.id
_entity.type
_entity.pdbx_description
1 polymer ?
#
loop_
_entity_poly.entity_id
_entity_poly.type
_entity_poly.pdbx_seq_one_letter_code
_entity_poly.pdbx_strand_id
1 'polypeptide(L)'
;EIVLPLKQHIGKAGNLLVAEGDYVLKGQPLTQSETGFTVPVHAPTSGTLTAIEPRTVAHPSGLSELCAVITPDGKDAWCERNPV
;
A
#
# COMPACT_ATOMS: atom_id res chain seq x y z
N GLU A 1 9.72 -6.83 -7.54
CA GLU A 1 8.81 -5.77 -7.05
C GLU A 1 7.47 -6.36 -6.65
N ILE A 2 6.73 -5.66 -5.80
CA ILE A 2 5.35 -5.94 -5.41
C ILE A 2 4.53 -4.73 -5.81
N VAL A 3 3.46 -4.94 -6.58
CA VAL A 3 2.52 -3.89 -6.98
C VAL A 3 1.27 -4.02 -6.12
N LEU A 4 1.00 -3.00 -5.31
CA LEU A 4 -0.10 -2.99 -4.35
C LEU A 4 -1.11 -1.89 -4.69
N PRO A 5 -2.35 -2.24 -5.12
CA PRO A 5 -3.41 -1.27 -5.32
C PRO A 5 -3.73 -0.52 -4.03
N LEU A 6 -3.76 0.82 -4.09
CA LEU A 6 -4.04 1.68 -2.93
C LEU A 6 -5.54 1.87 -2.67
N LYS A 7 -6.38 1.28 -3.53
CA LYS A 7 -7.83 1.15 -3.38
C LYS A 7 -8.19 -0.33 -3.42
N GLN A 8 -8.66 -0.88 -2.29
CA GLN A 8 -9.04 -2.31 -2.20
C GLN A 8 -10.55 -2.53 -2.05
N HIS A 9 -11.33 -1.46 -2.12
CA HIS A 9 -12.79 -1.47 -1.93
C HIS A 9 -13.48 -0.50 -2.89
N ILE A 10 -14.81 -0.56 -2.97
CA ILE A 10 -15.60 0.29 -3.88
C ILE A 10 -15.44 1.80 -3.61
N GLY A 11 -15.21 2.18 -2.36
CA GLY A 11 -15.08 3.57 -1.89
C GLY A 11 -13.83 4.31 -2.38
N LYS A 12 -13.66 5.57 -1.96
CA LYS A 12 -12.47 6.39 -2.31
C LYS A 12 -11.21 5.82 -1.66
N ALA A 13 -10.08 5.84 -2.38
CA ALA A 13 -8.79 5.54 -1.77
C ALA A 13 -8.55 6.45 -0.56
N GLY A 14 -7.92 5.91 0.48
CA GLY A 14 -7.47 6.72 1.60
C GLY A 14 -6.35 7.69 1.18
N ASN A 15 -6.11 8.72 1.99
CA ASN A 15 -5.01 9.65 1.74
C ASN A 15 -3.68 8.93 1.89
N LEU A 16 -2.72 9.23 1.02
CA LEU A 16 -1.38 8.65 1.12
C LEU A 16 -0.64 9.18 2.36
N LEU A 17 0.01 8.26 3.08
CA LEU A 17 0.88 8.55 4.22
C LEU A 17 2.38 8.45 3.86
N VAL A 18 2.68 8.07 2.62
CA VAL A 18 4.01 7.74 2.12
C VAL A 18 4.24 8.36 0.75
N ALA A 19 5.50 8.51 0.38
CA ALA A 19 5.96 9.00 -0.92
C ALA A 19 6.90 8.00 -1.60
N GLU A 20 7.16 8.21 -2.89
CA GLU A 20 8.23 7.50 -3.59
C GLU A 20 9.59 7.80 -2.94
N GLY A 21 10.40 6.76 -2.77
CA GLY A 21 11.68 6.81 -2.07
C GLY A 21 11.60 6.41 -0.59
N ASP A 22 10.40 6.37 0.01
CA ASP A 22 10.25 6.01 1.41
C ASP A 22 10.56 4.52 1.65
N TYR A 23 11.21 4.24 2.78
CA TYR A 23 11.32 2.89 3.31
C TYR A 23 10.12 2.59 4.22
N VAL A 24 9.46 1.47 3.99
CA VAL A 24 8.29 1.03 4.73
C VAL A 24 8.54 -0.29 5.45
N LEU A 25 7.87 -0.46 6.60
CA LEU A 25 7.86 -1.71 7.35
C LEU A 25 6.64 -2.55 7.02
N LYS A 26 6.73 -3.87 7.20
CA LYS A 26 5.59 -4.77 7.10
C LYS A 26 4.51 -4.40 8.12
N GLY A 27 3.28 -4.30 7.65
CA GLY A 27 2.13 -3.87 8.45
C GLY A 27 2.04 -2.36 8.65
N GLN A 28 2.97 -1.55 8.12
CA GLN A 28 2.86 -0.10 8.18
C GLN A 28 1.69 0.39 7.29
N PRO A 29 0.82 1.29 7.78
CA PRO A 29 -0.23 1.89 6.95
C PRO A 29 0.39 2.80 5.88
N LEU A 30 -0.01 2.57 4.63
CA LEU A 30 0.36 3.37 3.46
C LEU A 30 -0.69 4.43 3.14
N THR A 31 -1.93 4.19 3.56
CA THR A 31 -3.02 5.15 3.44
C THR A 31 -3.70 5.38 4.78
N GLN A 32 -4.34 6.53 4.93
CA GLN A 32 -5.19 6.88 6.06
C GLN A 32 -6.65 6.98 5.63
N SER A 33 -7.53 6.46 6.48
CA SER A 33 -8.97 6.58 6.35
C SER A 33 -9.46 7.88 7.00
N GLU A 34 -10.04 8.79 6.21
CA GLU A 34 -10.63 10.04 6.75
C GLU A 34 -12.08 9.85 7.23
N THR A 35 -12.77 8.82 6.74
CA THR A 35 -14.20 8.59 7.03
C THR A 35 -14.45 7.14 7.42
N GLY A 36 -15.54 6.89 8.16
CA GLY A 36 -15.91 5.57 8.71
C GLY A 36 -16.22 4.46 7.68
N PHE A 37 -16.03 4.71 6.38
CA PHE A 37 -16.27 3.76 5.29
C PHE A 37 -15.02 3.47 4.45
N THR A 38 -13.84 3.82 4.95
CA THR A 38 -12.56 3.51 4.30
C THR A 38 -11.68 2.71 5.25
N VAL A 39 -10.87 1.81 4.71
CA VAL A 39 -9.91 1.01 5.49
C VAL A 39 -8.50 1.32 4.97
N PRO A 40 -7.51 1.52 5.86
CA PRO A 40 -6.15 1.77 5.43
C PRO A 40 -5.54 0.54 4.75
N VAL A 41 -4.80 0.79 3.68
CA VAL A 41 -3.98 -0.22 2.99
C VAL A 41 -2.62 -0.25 3.67
N HIS A 42 -2.09 -1.44 3.95
CA HIS A 42 -0.82 -1.62 4.65
C HIS A 42 0.24 -2.27 3.77
N ALA A 43 1.51 -1.96 4.03
CA ALA A 43 2.64 -2.60 3.36
C ALA A 43 2.67 -4.12 3.66
N PRO A 44 2.73 -4.99 2.63
CA PRO A 44 2.74 -6.44 2.81
C PRO A 44 4.11 -6.97 3.29
N THR A 45 5.17 -6.19 3.11
CA THR A 45 6.55 -6.53 3.51
C THR A 45 7.36 -5.26 3.72
N SER A 46 8.56 -5.38 4.30
CA SER A 46 9.51 -4.28 4.38
C SER A 46 10.22 -4.04 3.05
N GLY A 47 10.53 -2.78 2.75
CA GLY A 47 11.18 -2.43 1.50
C GLY A 47 11.09 -0.96 1.17
N THR A 48 11.52 -0.62 -0.05
CA THR A 48 11.49 0.76 -0.55
C THR A 48 10.32 0.94 -1.52
N LEU A 49 9.56 2.02 -1.36
CA LEU A 49 8.58 2.48 -2.35
C LEU A 49 9.34 3.03 -3.56
N THR A 50 9.35 2.29 -4.66
CA THR A 50 10.05 2.70 -5.89
C THR A 50 9.17 3.48 -6.84
N ALA A 51 7.84 3.47 -6.65
CA ALA A 51 6.91 4.32 -7.37
C ALA A 51 5.54 4.37 -6.68
N ILE A 52 4.79 5.45 -6.90
CA ILE A 52 3.35 5.54 -6.65
C ILE A 52 2.67 6.02 -7.92
N GLU A 53 2.12 5.09 -8.71
CA GLU A 53 1.66 5.37 -10.06
C GLU A 53 0.51 4.44 -10.50
N PRO A 54 -0.25 4.82 -11.54
CA PRO A 54 -1.25 3.92 -12.12
C PRO A 54 -0.59 2.65 -12.69
N ARG A 55 -1.04 1.48 -12.24
CA ARG A 55 -0.64 0.17 -12.78
C ARG A 55 -1.87 -0.64 -13.11
N THR A 56 -1.78 -1.46 -14.15
CA THR A 56 -2.80 -2.46 -14.46
C THR A 56 -2.90 -3.43 -13.28
N VAL A 57 -4.07 -3.49 -12.65
CA VAL A 57 -4.32 -4.38 -11.52
C VAL A 57 -4.90 -5.71 -12.01
N ALA A 58 -4.89 -6.72 -11.14
CA ALA A 58 -5.43 -8.05 -11.42
C ALA A 58 -6.97 -8.06 -11.44
N HIS A 59 -7.58 -7.19 -12.25
CA HIS A 59 -9.00 -7.12 -12.50
C HIS A 59 -9.30 -7.67 -13.91
N PRO A 60 -10.35 -8.50 -14.11
CA PRO A 60 -10.66 -9.12 -15.39
C PRO A 60 -10.84 -8.13 -16.56
N SER A 61 -11.18 -6.88 -16.26
CA SER A 61 -11.35 -5.82 -17.27
C SER A 61 -10.06 -5.08 -17.66
N GLY A 62 -8.91 -5.42 -17.05
CA GLY A 62 -7.65 -4.72 -17.29
C GLY A 62 -7.63 -3.28 -16.76
N LEU A 63 -8.38 -3.01 -15.69
CA LEU A 63 -8.46 -1.67 -15.10
C LEU A 63 -7.09 -1.25 -14.52
N SER A 64 -6.78 0.04 -14.64
CA SER A 64 -5.57 0.64 -14.05
C SER A 64 -5.95 1.42 -12.79
N GLU A 65 -5.24 1.17 -11.69
CA GLU A 65 -5.44 1.88 -10.42
C GLU A 65 -4.11 2.41 -9.88
N LEU A 66 -4.19 3.45 -9.05
CA LEU A 66 -3.01 3.97 -8.35
C LEU A 66 -2.47 2.88 -7.41
N CYS A 67 -1.21 2.51 -7.63
CA CYS A 67 -0.54 1.45 -6.89
C CYS A 67 0.74 1.96 -6.24
N ALA A 68 1.03 1.42 -5.05
CA ALA A 68 2.36 1.46 -4.46
C ALA A 68 3.21 0.34 -5.06
N VAL A 69 4.38 0.68 -5.59
CA VAL A 69 5.36 -0.30 -6.07
C VAL A 69 6.46 -0.42 -5.02
N ILE A 70 6.58 -1.60 -4.41
CA ILE A 70 7.54 -1.86 -3.34
C ILE A 70 8.60 -2.80 -3.87
N THR A 71 9.87 -2.42 -3.72
CA THR A 71 11.00 -3.33 -3.86
C THR A 71 11.30 -3.93 -2.48
N PRO A 72 11.01 -5.24 -2.26
CA PRO A 72 11.24 -5.88 -0.98
C PRO A 72 12.74 -5.88 -0.64
N ASP A 73 13.07 -5.65 0.61
CA ASP A 73 14.45 -5.74 1.09
C ASP A 73 14.85 -7.15 1.59
N GLY A 74 13.88 -8.08 1.57
CA GLY A 74 14.05 -9.47 2.02
C GLY A 74 14.09 -9.67 3.52
N LYS A 75 13.91 -8.60 4.33
CA LYS A 75 14.00 -8.68 5.80
C LYS A 75 12.67 -9.00 6.48
N ASP A 76 11.56 -8.72 5.80
CA ASP A 76 10.20 -8.89 6.32
C ASP A 76 10.00 -8.22 7.70
N ALA A 77 10.65 -7.07 7.90
CA ALA A 77 10.69 -6.35 9.17
C ALA A 77 9.33 -5.71 9.47
N TRP A 78 8.76 -6.03 10.62
CA TRP A 78 7.46 -5.53 11.07
C TRP A 78 7.55 -4.15 11.72
N CYS A 79 6.50 -3.34 11.56
CA CYS A 79 6.26 -2.21 12.45
C CYS A 79 5.96 -2.71 13.88
N GLU A 80 5.94 -1.80 14.85
CA GLU A 80 5.52 -2.14 16.21
C GLU A 80 4.11 -2.75 16.21
N ARG A 81 3.91 -3.82 16.98
CA ARG A 81 2.65 -4.57 17.05
C ARG A 81 2.11 -4.52 18.46
N ASN A 82 0.86 -4.10 18.61
CA ASN A 82 0.11 -4.18 19.88
C ASN A 82 -1.04 -5.21 19.74
N PRO A 83 -0.75 -6.52 19.87
CA PRO A 83 -1.80 -7.53 19.95
C PRO A 83 -2.62 -7.36 21.24
N VAL A 84 -3.92 -7.69 21.17
CA VAL A 84 -4.87 -7.69 22.30
C VAL A 84 -4.94 -9.06 22.93
#